data_AF-R5KF77-F1
#
_entry.id   AF-R5KF77-F1
#
_cell.length_a   1.000
_cell.length_b   1.000
_cell.length_c   1.000
_cell.angle_alpha   90.00
_cell.angle_beta   90.00
_cell.angle_gamma   90.00
#
_symmetry.space_group_name_H-M   'P 1'
#
loop_
_entity.id
_entity.type
_entity.pdbx_description
1 polymer ?
#
loop_
_entity_poly.entity_id
_entity_poly.type
_entity_poly.pdbx_seq_one_letter_code
_entity_poly.pdbx_strand_id
1 'polypeptide(L)'
;MIQIKDKSKCCGCNACGDVCAHNAITFKTDIEGFWYPVVDKDKCVDCGLCEKVCPELHIDELKKNDNNPPVTIAAINKNMRIRWDSTSGGAFSALAEGMYEQGGYVSGAVYDENFLVHNYISNIPNDLQRLRSSKYLQSNAEGLYKEIRDLLRKGEKVLACGTPCQMAALRSFLHKDYESLIIVDFICRGVNSPKVYRKYLDSLERKFGGKVVYVKAKNKELGWRSLTRKVVFDNGKVYYGIKMDDDFRRGYHTNVFCRPSCYTCQYKGFPRIADITIADYWGIENVDKNLDNNIGTSMILLNSKKGERFFELVKDKMEWEYTKFESILPGNIALRKPIEPAKIDRKRFFEDLDKGTFEDVVQKYFPLKANGSVSLKQKLKAFLKPYYHLYRYFGFSVKSYINFIKLNNRANTESSWKSGNVIYTMPSSVFDIHPSAKIIVKAPLIYGNNPVKEMRMPTCLRMEANTELEIHDGPLTRYGVMPYNLRYGAYIEIVNGGKLTLGQGAANVGLTIMCSKEVSIGNGVRIGRNVSIRDWNGPHVIINDHYRNHAPVHIEDHVWLCTGCTIMPGVTVGEGAVVAANATVTKDVPPHCLVGGSPAKVIKENIEWY
;
A
#
# COMPACT_ATOMS: atom_id res chain seq x y z
N MET A 1 -24.04 -5.38 38.83
CA MET A 1 -22.96 -4.41 38.48
C MET A 1 -21.82 -5.09 37.74
N ILE A 2 -21.34 -4.52 36.62
CA ILE A 2 -20.22 -5.08 35.83
C ILE A 2 -18.93 -5.19 36.65
N GLN A 3 -18.28 -6.36 36.61
CA GLN A 3 -16.98 -6.60 37.22
C GLN A 3 -16.10 -7.44 36.30
N ILE A 4 -14.91 -6.95 35.97
CA ILE A 4 -13.96 -7.69 35.13
C ILE A 4 -13.01 -8.48 36.01
N LYS A 5 -13.32 -9.77 36.21
CA LYS A 5 -12.43 -10.74 36.88
C LYS A 5 -11.46 -11.40 35.90
N ASP A 6 -11.90 -11.58 34.66
CA ASP A 6 -11.10 -12.12 33.56
C ASP A 6 -11.05 -11.11 32.41
N LYS A 7 -9.84 -10.65 32.10
CA LYS A 7 -9.58 -9.70 31.01
C LYS A 7 -9.94 -10.24 29.63
N SER A 8 -10.01 -11.56 29.46
CA SER A 8 -10.47 -12.21 28.22
C SER A 8 -11.97 -11.95 27.94
N LYS A 9 -12.74 -11.59 28.97
CA LYS A 9 -14.19 -11.35 28.90
C LYS A 9 -14.58 -9.89 28.74
N CYS A 10 -13.63 -9.03 28.37
CA CYS A 10 -13.91 -7.61 28.11
C CYS A 10 -13.25 -7.18 26.80
N CYS A 11 -14.05 -6.87 25.77
CA CYS A 11 -13.55 -6.33 24.50
C CYS A 11 -13.14 -4.85 24.54
N GLY A 12 -13.42 -4.14 25.64
CA GLY A 12 -13.00 -2.75 25.82
C GLY A 12 -13.75 -1.76 24.92
N CYS A 13 -15.05 -1.98 24.69
CA CYS A 13 -15.88 -1.17 23.80
C CYS A 13 -16.39 0.15 24.39
N ASN A 14 -16.23 0.42 25.70
CA ASN A 14 -16.74 1.60 26.42
C ASN A 14 -18.28 1.67 26.64
N ALA A 15 -19.10 0.76 26.12
CA ALA A 15 -20.57 0.82 26.23
C ALA A 15 -21.11 0.86 27.67
N CYS A 16 -20.46 0.15 28.61
CA CYS A 16 -20.84 0.17 30.03
C CYS A 16 -20.68 1.57 30.66
N GLY A 17 -19.68 2.34 30.26
CA GLY A 17 -19.50 3.72 30.71
C GLY A 17 -20.58 4.62 30.13
N ASP A 18 -20.84 4.50 28.83
CA ASP A 18 -21.85 5.30 28.13
C ASP A 18 -23.27 5.12 28.66
N VAL A 19 -23.64 3.93 29.13
CA VAL A 19 -24.98 3.67 29.69
C VAL A 19 -25.12 4.15 31.14
N CYS A 20 -24.02 4.44 31.82
CA CYS A 20 -24.03 4.76 33.25
C CYS A 20 -24.48 6.20 33.49
N ALA A 21 -25.75 6.38 33.86
CA ALA A 21 -26.31 7.71 34.18
C ALA A 21 -25.68 8.39 35.42
N HIS A 22 -25.06 7.62 36.31
CA HIS A 22 -24.43 8.13 37.54
C HIS A 22 -22.93 8.43 37.39
N ASN A 23 -22.36 8.27 36.18
CA ASN A 23 -20.91 8.39 35.94
C ASN A 23 -20.07 7.55 36.94
N ALA A 24 -20.60 6.38 37.30
CA ALA A 24 -20.00 5.48 38.28
C ALA A 24 -18.93 4.57 37.67
N ILE A 25 -18.69 4.63 36.35
CA ILE A 25 -17.75 3.74 35.65
C ILE A 25 -16.67 4.59 35.00
N THR A 26 -15.42 4.31 35.37
CA THR A 26 -14.21 4.89 34.76
C THR A 26 -13.41 3.80 34.05
N PHE A 27 -12.48 4.17 33.18
CA PHE A 27 -11.64 3.21 32.45
C PHE A 27 -10.18 3.36 32.88
N LYS A 28 -9.62 2.31 33.51
CA LYS A 28 -8.21 2.29 33.93
C LYS A 28 -7.37 1.42 33.01
N THR A 29 -6.25 1.97 32.57
CA THR A 29 -5.26 1.27 31.74
C THR A 29 -4.42 0.32 32.59
N ASP A 30 -4.19 -0.89 32.08
CA ASP A 30 -3.35 -1.88 32.72
C ASP A 30 -1.89 -1.85 32.21
N ILE A 31 -1.06 -2.78 32.69
CA ILE A 31 0.34 -2.91 32.26
C ILE A 31 0.49 -3.21 30.77
N GLU A 32 -0.53 -3.77 30.12
CA GLU A 32 -0.50 -4.09 28.71
C GLU A 32 -0.91 -2.90 27.84
N GLY A 33 -1.27 -1.77 28.46
CA GLY A 33 -1.76 -0.57 27.76
C GLY A 33 -3.23 -0.64 27.35
N PHE A 34 -3.99 -1.60 27.89
CA PHE A 34 -5.40 -1.77 27.61
C PHE A 34 -6.25 -1.24 28.76
N TRP A 35 -7.34 -0.55 28.45
CA TRP A 35 -8.27 -0.12 29.49
C TRP A 35 -9.38 -1.14 29.80
N TYR A 36 -9.84 -1.10 31.04
CA TYR A 36 -10.94 -1.90 31.58
C TYR A 36 -11.84 -1.04 32.48
N PRO A 37 -13.17 -1.30 32.51
CA PRO A 37 -14.08 -0.56 33.35
C PRO A 37 -13.81 -0.84 34.84
N VAL A 38 -13.83 0.20 35.64
CA VAL A 38 -13.73 0.18 37.10
C VAL A 38 -14.94 0.93 37.65
N VAL A 39 -15.72 0.24 38.47
CA VAL A 39 -16.94 0.80 39.06
C VAL A 39 -16.65 1.43 40.42
N ASP A 40 -17.03 2.69 40.56
CA ASP A 40 -17.10 3.44 41.80
C ASP A 40 -18.37 3.00 42.55
N LYS A 41 -18.17 2.32 43.69
CA LYS A 41 -19.27 1.74 44.47
C LYS A 41 -20.13 2.81 45.15
N ASP A 42 -19.57 3.99 45.42
CA ASP A 42 -20.29 5.05 46.13
C ASP A 42 -21.25 5.78 45.19
N LYS A 43 -20.97 5.75 43.88
CA LYS A 43 -21.85 6.31 42.84
C LYS A 43 -22.78 5.29 42.20
N CYS A 44 -22.45 4.01 42.28
CA CYS A 44 -23.21 2.95 41.62
C CYS A 44 -24.48 2.61 42.40
N VAL A 45 -25.63 2.69 41.73
CA VAL A 45 -26.94 2.32 42.29
C VAL A 45 -27.36 0.88 41.97
N ASP A 46 -26.42 0.07 41.47
CA ASP A 46 -26.61 -1.34 41.06
C ASP A 46 -27.82 -1.62 40.14
N CYS A 47 -28.10 -0.70 39.19
CA CYS A 47 -29.22 -0.84 38.25
C CYS A 47 -29.08 -1.95 37.18
N GLY A 48 -27.91 -2.61 37.10
CA GLY A 48 -27.61 -3.68 36.14
C GLY A 48 -27.46 -3.25 34.67
N LEU A 49 -27.63 -1.96 34.33
CA LEU A 49 -27.59 -1.50 32.93
C LEU A 49 -26.26 -1.79 32.22
N CYS A 50 -25.13 -1.65 32.93
CA CYS A 50 -23.80 -1.94 32.38
C CYS A 50 -23.62 -3.40 31.93
N GLU A 51 -24.30 -4.35 32.58
CA GLU A 51 -24.31 -5.76 32.19
C GLU A 51 -25.26 -6.00 31.04
N LYS A 52 -26.44 -5.35 31.03
CA LYS A 52 -27.43 -5.43 29.95
C LYS A 52 -26.89 -4.94 28.60
N VAL A 53 -26.03 -3.93 28.58
CA VAL A 53 -25.42 -3.42 27.32
C VAL A 53 -24.11 -4.12 26.95
N CYS A 54 -23.62 -5.05 27.77
CA CYS A 54 -22.31 -5.67 27.55
C CYS A 54 -22.40 -6.70 26.41
N PRO A 55 -21.74 -6.47 25.26
CA PRO A 55 -21.87 -7.37 24.11
C PRO A 55 -21.22 -8.75 24.36
N GLU A 56 -20.30 -8.86 25.32
CA GLU A 56 -19.69 -10.16 25.68
C GLU A 56 -20.66 -11.08 26.42
N LEU A 57 -21.65 -10.53 27.12
CA LEU A 57 -22.65 -11.28 27.87
C LEU A 57 -23.84 -11.69 27.00
N HIS A 58 -24.11 -10.95 25.92
CA HIS A 58 -25.31 -11.08 25.10
C HIS A 58 -25.02 -11.42 23.63
N ILE A 59 -23.85 -12.00 23.34
CA ILE A 59 -23.39 -12.19 21.95
C ILE A 59 -24.32 -13.07 21.12
N ASP A 60 -24.89 -14.11 21.73
CA ASP A 60 -25.74 -15.08 21.03
C ASP A 60 -27.03 -14.43 20.50
N GLU A 61 -27.58 -13.46 21.24
CA GLU A 61 -28.75 -12.68 20.83
C GLU A 61 -28.40 -11.62 19.76
N LEU A 62 -27.16 -11.11 19.78
CA LEU A 62 -26.70 -10.04 18.90
C LEU A 62 -26.28 -10.54 17.51
N LYS A 63 -25.83 -11.79 17.39
CA LYS A 63 -25.40 -12.41 16.12
C LYS A 63 -26.59 -12.90 15.30
N LYS A 64 -27.38 -11.95 14.83
CA LYS A 64 -28.54 -12.17 13.95
C LYS A 64 -28.54 -11.17 12.79
N ASN A 65 -28.87 -11.66 11.60
CA ASN A 65 -29.13 -10.87 10.39
C ASN A 65 -29.82 -11.76 9.34
N ASP A 66 -30.35 -11.14 8.30
CA ASP A 66 -31.22 -11.80 7.30
C ASP A 66 -30.49 -12.84 6.44
N ASN A 67 -29.23 -12.57 6.06
CA ASN A 67 -28.48 -13.41 5.13
C ASN A 67 -27.43 -14.26 5.84
N ASN A 68 -27.53 -15.58 5.69
CA ASN A 68 -26.53 -16.53 6.14
C ASN A 68 -26.47 -17.75 5.18
N PRO A 69 -25.51 -17.82 4.24
CA PRO A 69 -24.35 -16.94 4.10
C PRO A 69 -24.71 -15.54 3.54
N PRO A 70 -23.90 -14.51 3.81
CA PRO A 70 -24.08 -13.18 3.23
C PRO A 70 -23.86 -13.13 1.71
N VAL A 71 -24.49 -12.15 1.05
CA VAL A 71 -24.18 -11.81 -0.35
C VAL A 71 -22.78 -11.24 -0.41
N THR A 72 -21.93 -11.76 -1.31
CA THR A 72 -20.50 -11.45 -1.37
C THR A 72 -20.16 -10.69 -2.65
N ILE A 73 -19.45 -9.57 -2.50
CA ILE A 73 -19.12 -8.64 -3.58
C ILE A 73 -17.62 -8.31 -3.54
N ALA A 74 -16.98 -8.28 -4.70
CA ALA A 74 -15.70 -7.61 -4.91
C ALA A 74 -15.95 -6.19 -5.40
N ALA A 75 -15.28 -5.19 -4.85
CA ALA A 75 -15.50 -3.80 -5.22
C ALA A 75 -14.24 -2.93 -5.15
N ILE A 76 -14.09 -2.04 -6.13
CA ILE A 76 -13.07 -1.00 -6.20
C ILE A 76 -13.73 0.36 -6.46
N ASN A 77 -13.34 1.38 -5.71
CA ASN A 77 -13.86 2.73 -5.88
C ASN A 77 -13.37 3.31 -7.22
N LYS A 78 -14.29 3.90 -8.00
CA LYS A 78 -13.99 4.52 -9.30
C LYS A 78 -13.08 5.75 -9.17
N ASN A 79 -13.15 6.45 -8.04
CA ASN A 79 -12.26 7.56 -7.75
C ASN A 79 -10.88 7.05 -7.31
N MET A 80 -9.89 7.21 -8.20
CA MET A 80 -8.54 6.71 -7.96
C MET A 80 -7.89 7.34 -6.71
N ARG A 81 -8.17 8.61 -6.40
CA ARG A 81 -7.60 9.28 -5.20
C ARG A 81 -8.15 8.65 -3.92
N ILE A 82 -9.46 8.34 -3.89
CA ILE A 82 -10.09 7.65 -2.76
C ILE A 82 -9.57 6.24 -2.64
N ARG A 83 -9.49 5.51 -3.77
CA ARG A 83 -8.96 4.15 -3.78
C ARG A 83 -7.52 4.15 -3.29
N TRP A 84 -6.66 5.00 -3.83
CA TRP A 84 -5.26 5.15 -3.43
C TRP A 84 -5.10 5.45 -1.95
N ASP A 85 -5.93 6.36 -1.44
CA ASP A 85 -5.82 6.76 -0.05
C ASP A 85 -6.42 5.73 0.94
N SER A 86 -7.22 4.78 0.46
CA SER A 86 -7.87 3.75 1.27
C SER A 86 -6.95 2.55 1.54
N THR A 87 -7.17 1.83 2.66
CA THR A 87 -6.43 0.58 2.96
C THR A 87 -6.56 -0.48 1.87
N SER A 88 -7.72 -0.57 1.23
CA SER A 88 -8.07 -1.58 0.21
C SER A 88 -8.72 -0.91 -1.01
N GLY A 89 -9.78 -1.47 -1.59
CA GLY A 89 -10.47 -0.91 -2.75
C GLY A 89 -11.31 0.34 -2.48
N GLY A 90 -11.49 0.77 -1.23
CA GLY A 90 -12.21 2.02 -0.90
C GLY A 90 -13.72 1.87 -0.63
N ALA A 91 -14.19 0.68 -0.24
CA ALA A 91 -15.60 0.44 0.07
C ALA A 91 -16.13 1.36 1.20
N PHE A 92 -15.40 1.51 2.31
CA PHE A 92 -15.83 2.40 3.41
C PHE A 92 -16.11 3.82 2.92
N SER A 93 -15.22 4.37 2.09
CA SER A 93 -15.42 5.72 1.56
C SER A 93 -16.65 5.82 0.65
N ALA A 94 -16.91 4.82 -0.19
CA ALA A 94 -18.13 4.81 -1.01
C ALA A 94 -19.41 4.75 -0.16
N LEU A 95 -19.42 3.90 0.89
CA LEU A 95 -20.54 3.81 1.83
C LEU A 95 -20.75 5.14 2.59
N ALA A 96 -19.66 5.76 3.05
CA ALA A 96 -19.69 7.02 3.78
C ALA A 96 -20.17 8.19 2.90
N GLU A 97 -19.67 8.30 1.66
CA GLU A 97 -20.13 9.31 0.70
C GLU A 97 -21.62 9.20 0.44
N GLY A 98 -22.14 7.98 0.25
CA GLY A 98 -23.57 7.77 0.07
C GLY A 98 -24.42 8.07 1.30
N MET A 99 -23.86 8.03 2.50
CA MET A 99 -24.54 8.51 3.71
C MET A 99 -24.54 10.04 3.79
N TYR A 100 -23.42 10.68 3.50
CA TYR A 100 -23.31 12.14 3.46
C TYR A 100 -24.23 12.76 2.39
N GLU A 101 -24.35 12.15 1.22
CA GLU A 101 -25.27 12.59 0.16
C GLU A 101 -26.75 12.55 0.58
N GLN A 102 -27.07 11.75 1.60
CA GLN A 102 -28.39 11.69 2.22
C GLN A 102 -28.54 12.66 3.40
N GLY A 103 -27.58 13.55 3.62
CA GLY A 103 -27.52 14.47 4.76
C GLY A 103 -27.20 13.78 6.09
N GLY A 104 -26.73 12.53 6.06
CA GLY A 104 -26.50 11.73 7.25
C GLY A 104 -25.11 11.91 7.88
N TYR A 105 -24.93 11.27 9.03
CA TYR A 105 -23.71 11.25 9.80
C TYR A 105 -22.94 9.95 9.57
N VAL A 106 -21.61 10.02 9.59
CA VAL A 106 -20.72 8.86 9.47
C VAL A 106 -19.81 8.79 10.68
N SER A 107 -19.82 7.64 11.35
CA SER A 107 -18.86 7.32 12.40
C SER A 107 -17.73 6.44 11.89
N GLY A 108 -16.54 6.67 12.43
CA GLY A 108 -15.37 5.83 12.26
C GLY A 108 -14.31 6.14 13.31
N ALA A 109 -13.04 5.91 12.98
CA ALA A 109 -11.93 6.07 13.90
C ALA A 109 -10.85 6.99 13.31
N VAL A 110 -10.32 7.90 14.12
CA VAL A 110 -9.29 8.87 13.75
C VAL A 110 -8.10 8.78 14.69
N TYR A 111 -6.94 9.27 14.24
CA TYR A 111 -5.79 9.48 15.12
C TYR A 111 -5.91 10.83 15.82
N ASP A 112 -5.47 10.90 17.07
CA ASP A 112 -5.12 12.17 17.72
C ASP A 112 -3.66 12.58 17.41
N GLU A 113 -3.20 13.68 17.99
CA GLU A 113 -1.83 14.20 17.85
C GLU A 113 -0.75 13.23 18.35
N ASN A 114 -1.10 12.27 19.22
CA ASN A 114 -0.20 11.26 19.76
C ASN A 114 -0.28 9.92 18.99
N PHE A 115 -1.08 9.86 17.92
CA PHE A 115 -1.41 8.65 17.16
C PHE A 115 -2.11 7.56 17.99
N LEU A 116 -2.79 7.94 19.07
CA LEU A 116 -3.81 7.11 19.69
C LEU A 116 -5.11 7.22 18.88
N VAL A 117 -6.00 6.25 19.06
CA VAL A 117 -7.21 6.15 18.22
C VAL A 117 -8.42 6.48 19.07
N HIS A 118 -9.26 7.38 18.58
CA HIS A 118 -10.59 7.62 19.13
C HIS A 118 -11.63 7.50 18.03
N ASN A 119 -12.83 7.09 18.42
CA ASN A 119 -13.97 7.10 17.54
C ASN A 119 -14.57 8.50 17.48
N TYR A 120 -15.12 8.82 16.32
CA TYR A 120 -15.66 10.12 16.00
C TYR A 120 -16.85 9.94 15.05
N ILE A 121 -17.80 10.88 15.05
CA ILE A 121 -18.93 10.93 14.14
C ILE A 121 -19.07 12.35 13.58
N SER A 122 -19.34 12.46 12.28
CA SER A 122 -19.43 13.75 11.59
C SER A 122 -20.49 13.70 10.51
N ASN A 123 -21.06 14.85 10.18
CA ASN A 123 -21.86 15.10 8.97
C ASN A 123 -21.09 15.94 7.93
N ILE A 124 -19.79 16.20 8.14
CA ILE A 124 -18.95 17.00 7.26
C ILE A 124 -18.21 16.07 6.29
N PRO A 125 -18.50 16.10 4.97
CA PRO A 125 -17.88 15.17 4.01
C PRO A 125 -16.35 15.20 4.00
N ASN A 126 -15.74 16.37 4.28
CA ASN A 126 -14.29 16.54 4.29
C ASN A 126 -13.59 15.75 5.43
N ASP A 127 -14.30 15.40 6.51
CA ASP A 127 -13.76 14.55 7.57
C ASP A 127 -13.51 13.11 7.11
N LEU A 128 -14.06 12.70 5.96
CA LEU A 128 -13.85 11.36 5.41
C LEU A 128 -12.36 11.04 5.22
N GLN A 129 -11.52 12.03 4.91
CA GLN A 129 -10.08 11.82 4.78
C GLN A 129 -9.46 11.31 6.10
N ARG A 130 -9.91 11.86 7.24
CA ARG A 130 -9.43 11.47 8.58
C ARG A 130 -9.97 10.10 8.99
N LEU A 131 -11.21 9.81 8.63
CA LEU A 131 -11.89 8.54 8.90
C LEU A 131 -11.34 7.37 8.06
N ARG A 132 -10.80 7.66 6.87
CA ARG A 132 -10.24 6.66 5.96
C ARG A 132 -9.04 5.92 6.56
N SER A 133 -8.72 4.76 5.99
CA SER A 133 -7.60 3.90 6.36
C SER A 133 -7.76 3.20 7.71
N SER A 134 -7.04 2.10 7.86
CA SER A 134 -7.13 1.23 9.03
C SER A 134 -6.16 1.67 10.12
N LYS A 135 -6.66 1.74 11.36
CA LYS A 135 -5.86 1.98 12.56
C LYS A 135 -5.84 0.70 13.39
N TYR A 136 -4.65 0.13 13.61
CA TYR A 136 -4.49 -1.23 14.15
C TYR A 136 -4.35 -1.24 15.67
N LEU A 137 -5.15 -0.47 16.40
CA LEU A 137 -5.04 -0.24 17.86
C LEU A 137 -6.41 -0.30 18.52
N GLN A 138 -6.43 -0.39 19.86
CA GLN A 138 -7.64 -0.11 20.63
C GLN A 138 -8.06 1.34 20.40
N SER A 139 -9.31 1.55 19.98
CA SER A 139 -9.90 2.89 19.85
C SER A 139 -10.82 3.21 21.02
N ASN A 140 -10.74 4.44 21.51
CA ASN A 140 -11.65 4.94 22.54
C ASN A 140 -13.00 5.30 21.93
N ALA A 141 -14.06 4.62 22.35
CA ALA A 141 -15.43 4.85 21.89
C ALA A 141 -16.33 5.52 22.95
N GLU A 142 -15.75 6.06 24.01
CA GLU A 142 -16.48 6.81 25.03
C GLU A 142 -17.26 7.98 24.42
N GLY A 143 -18.53 8.12 24.80
CA GLY A 143 -19.45 9.13 24.28
C GLY A 143 -20.15 8.73 22.97
N LEU A 144 -19.51 7.92 22.13
CA LEU A 144 -19.98 7.64 20.78
C LEU A 144 -21.39 7.06 20.75
N TYR A 145 -21.68 6.09 21.62
CA TYR A 145 -22.96 5.39 21.55
C TYR A 145 -24.12 6.29 22.00
N LYS A 146 -23.86 7.15 22.99
CA LYS A 146 -24.82 8.19 23.42
C LYS A 146 -25.12 9.14 22.26
N GLU A 147 -24.08 9.64 21.60
CA GLU A 147 -24.22 10.58 20.49
C GLU A 147 -25.01 9.97 19.32
N ILE A 148 -24.68 8.74 18.90
CA ILE A 148 -25.43 8.02 17.86
C ILE A 148 -26.90 7.85 18.25
N ARG A 149 -27.19 7.42 19.48
CA ARG A 149 -28.57 7.28 19.96
C ARG A 149 -29.32 8.61 19.89
N ASP A 150 -28.69 9.70 20.28
CA ASP A 150 -29.32 11.01 20.34
C ASP A 150 -29.58 11.57 18.93
N LEU A 151 -28.67 11.32 17.96
CA LEU A 151 -28.91 11.59 16.54
C LEU A 151 -30.09 10.78 16.00
N LEU A 152 -30.12 9.47 16.25
CA LEU A 152 -31.21 8.60 15.79
C LEU A 152 -32.57 8.99 16.39
N ARG A 153 -32.59 9.45 17.65
CA ARG A 153 -33.81 9.97 18.31
C ARG A 153 -34.32 11.27 17.68
N LYS A 154 -33.43 12.07 17.09
CA LYS A 154 -33.79 13.27 16.31
C LYS A 154 -34.25 12.94 14.89
N GLY A 155 -34.24 11.67 14.49
CA GLY A 155 -34.60 11.23 13.14
C GLY A 155 -33.45 11.31 12.13
N GLU A 156 -32.22 11.58 12.60
CA GLU A 156 -31.05 11.66 11.72
C GLU A 156 -30.67 10.28 11.16
N LYS A 157 -30.06 10.29 9.97
CA LYS A 157 -29.47 9.11 9.35
C LYS A 157 -28.02 8.94 9.82
N VAL A 158 -27.64 7.71 10.16
CA VAL A 158 -26.30 7.40 10.68
C VAL A 158 -25.73 6.17 9.99
N LEU A 159 -24.49 6.26 9.52
CA LEU A 159 -23.65 5.10 9.21
C LEU A 159 -22.61 4.95 10.32
N ALA A 160 -22.70 3.87 11.09
CA ALA A 160 -21.74 3.58 12.14
C ALA A 160 -20.73 2.52 11.68
N CYS A 161 -19.43 2.85 11.67
CA CYS A 161 -18.39 1.91 11.29
C CYS A 161 -17.41 1.65 12.45
N GLY A 162 -17.17 0.37 12.75
CA GLY A 162 -16.21 -0.01 13.78
C GLY A 162 -15.87 -1.49 13.79
N THR A 163 -15.13 -1.93 14.81
CA THR A 163 -14.86 -3.36 14.99
C THR A 163 -16.16 -4.13 15.26
N PRO A 164 -16.23 -5.44 14.96
CA PRO A 164 -17.42 -6.23 15.21
C PRO A 164 -17.89 -6.19 16.68
N CYS A 165 -16.97 -6.12 17.64
CA CYS A 165 -17.31 -5.99 19.06
C CYS A 165 -17.89 -4.62 19.42
N GLN A 166 -17.40 -3.54 18.82
CA GLN A 166 -17.97 -2.19 19.00
C GLN A 166 -19.36 -2.07 18.38
N MET A 167 -19.57 -2.68 17.21
CA MET A 167 -20.88 -2.66 16.53
C MET A 167 -21.91 -3.52 17.26
N ALA A 168 -21.49 -4.64 17.86
CA ALA A 168 -22.32 -5.38 18.80
C ALA A 168 -22.67 -4.56 20.05
N ALA A 169 -21.71 -3.81 20.60
CA ALA A 169 -21.98 -2.90 21.72
C ALA A 169 -22.99 -1.81 21.35
N LEU A 170 -22.87 -1.20 20.15
CA LEU A 170 -23.83 -0.21 19.66
C LEU A 170 -25.24 -0.81 19.57
N ARG A 171 -25.39 -1.98 18.92
CA ARG A 171 -26.70 -2.65 18.78
C ARG A 171 -27.30 -2.99 20.14
N SER A 172 -26.50 -3.49 21.08
CA SER A 172 -26.93 -3.78 22.46
C SER A 172 -27.34 -2.52 23.22
N PHE A 173 -26.55 -1.43 23.12
CA PHE A 173 -26.81 -0.15 23.77
C PHE A 173 -28.09 0.54 23.29
N LEU A 174 -28.44 0.38 22.01
CA LEU A 174 -29.63 1.00 21.43
C LEU A 174 -30.94 0.30 21.82
N HIS A 175 -30.87 -0.96 22.25
CA HIS A 175 -32.00 -1.82 22.66
C HIS A 175 -33.10 -2.06 21.61
N LYS A 176 -33.00 -1.45 20.42
CA LYS A 176 -33.89 -1.65 19.28
C LYS A 176 -33.17 -1.36 17.98
N ASP A 177 -33.73 -1.87 16.88
CA ASP A 177 -33.26 -1.55 15.55
C ASP A 177 -33.82 -0.20 15.06
N TYR A 178 -33.03 0.50 14.25
CA TYR A 178 -33.40 1.75 13.60
C TYR A 178 -33.22 1.60 12.08
N GLU A 179 -34.24 1.97 11.30
CA GLU A 179 -34.13 2.00 9.83
C GLU A 179 -33.15 3.10 9.36
N SER A 180 -33.01 4.19 10.12
CA SER A 180 -32.08 5.28 9.83
C SER A 180 -30.62 4.98 10.23
N LEU A 181 -30.33 3.78 10.75
CA LEU A 181 -28.97 3.34 11.11
C LEU A 181 -28.48 2.26 10.16
N ILE A 182 -27.32 2.46 9.55
CA ILE A 182 -26.56 1.42 8.86
C ILE A 182 -25.34 1.06 9.71
N ILE A 183 -25.27 -0.19 10.16
CA ILE A 183 -24.13 -0.71 10.91
C ILE A 183 -23.14 -1.35 9.92
N VAL A 184 -21.92 -0.84 9.90
CA VAL A 184 -20.80 -1.37 9.12
C VAL A 184 -19.74 -1.91 10.06
N ASP A 185 -19.31 -3.15 9.84
CA ASP A 185 -18.10 -3.66 10.49
C ASP A 185 -17.03 -4.03 9.46
N PHE A 186 -15.85 -4.38 9.95
CA PHE A 186 -14.78 -4.89 9.12
C PHE A 186 -14.20 -6.18 9.69
N ILE A 187 -13.52 -6.96 8.84
CA ILE A 187 -12.77 -8.13 9.30
C ILE A 187 -11.60 -7.67 10.16
N CYS A 188 -11.82 -7.69 11.47
CA CYS A 188 -10.82 -7.39 12.47
C CYS A 188 -10.06 -8.66 12.82
N ARG A 189 -8.73 -8.70 12.70
CA ARG A 189 -7.91 -9.83 13.17
C ARG A 189 -7.79 -9.84 14.70
N GLY A 190 -7.44 -8.71 15.28
CA GLY A 190 -7.29 -8.50 16.71
C GLY A 190 -6.91 -7.05 17.00
N VAL A 191 -7.29 -6.57 18.19
CA VAL A 191 -7.04 -5.21 18.65
C VAL A 191 -5.68 -5.18 19.35
N ASN A 192 -4.76 -4.30 18.93
CA ASN A 192 -3.42 -4.22 19.53
C ASN A 192 -3.30 -3.13 20.61
N SER A 193 -2.31 -3.31 21.47
CA SER A 193 -1.95 -2.41 22.55
C SER A 193 -1.53 -1.02 22.05
N PRO A 194 -2.23 0.05 22.48
CA PRO A 194 -1.79 1.44 22.27
C PRO A 194 -0.40 1.72 22.85
N LYS A 195 -0.06 1.14 24.01
CA LYS A 195 1.25 1.28 24.66
C LYS A 195 2.40 0.76 23.79
N VAL A 196 2.24 -0.43 23.21
CA VAL A 196 3.25 -1.02 22.30
C VAL A 196 3.46 -0.12 21.09
N TYR A 197 2.38 0.41 20.52
CA TYR A 197 2.46 1.25 19.35
C TYR A 197 3.15 2.59 19.62
N ARG A 198 2.87 3.22 20.76
CA ARG A 198 3.58 4.44 21.17
C ARG A 198 5.08 4.18 21.32
N LYS A 199 5.48 3.11 22.04
CA LYS A 199 6.88 2.69 22.17
C LYS A 199 7.54 2.41 20.81
N TYR A 200 6.80 1.85 19.86
CA TYR A 200 7.27 1.67 18.48
C TYR A 200 7.47 3.00 17.75
N LEU A 201 6.53 3.95 17.83
CA LEU A 201 6.73 5.28 17.23
C LEU A 201 7.90 6.03 17.88
N ASP A 202 8.07 5.94 19.20
CA ASP A 202 9.22 6.51 19.92
C ASP A 202 10.56 5.94 19.43
N SER A 203 10.61 4.64 19.07
CA SER A 203 11.80 4.03 18.46
C SER A 203 12.13 4.64 17.10
N LEU A 204 11.10 4.87 16.28
CA LEU A 204 11.27 5.50 14.98
C LEU A 204 11.68 6.97 15.10
N GLU A 205 11.07 7.74 16.01
CA GLU A 205 11.46 9.13 16.28
C GLU A 205 12.93 9.24 16.67
N ARG A 206 13.41 8.35 17.57
CA ARG A 206 14.83 8.28 17.93
C ARG A 206 15.73 7.92 16.76
N LYS A 207 15.36 6.92 15.96
CA LYS A 207 16.16 6.44 14.82
C LYS A 207 16.27 7.47 13.70
N PHE A 208 15.22 8.25 13.45
CA PHE A 208 15.17 9.23 12.36
C PHE A 208 15.46 10.67 12.81
N GLY A 209 15.44 10.94 14.11
CA GLY A 209 15.76 12.25 14.69
C GLY A 209 14.72 13.32 14.39
N GLY A 210 13.43 12.96 14.37
CA GLY A 210 12.31 13.86 14.10
C GLY A 210 11.00 13.32 14.69
N LYS A 211 10.00 14.17 14.87
CA LYS A 211 8.67 13.77 15.37
C LYS A 211 7.81 13.20 14.26
N VAL A 212 7.05 12.15 14.58
CA VAL A 212 6.12 11.56 13.62
C VAL A 212 4.97 12.53 13.38
N VAL A 213 4.69 12.84 12.11
CA VAL A 213 3.58 13.73 11.70
C VAL A 213 2.55 13.02 10.82
N TYR A 214 2.89 11.85 10.29
CA TYR A 214 1.97 11.05 9.50
C TYR A 214 2.28 9.57 9.62
N VAL A 215 1.24 8.74 9.76
CA VAL A 215 1.36 7.29 9.71
C VAL A 215 0.25 6.68 8.86
N LYS A 216 0.63 5.83 7.91
CA LYS A 216 -0.31 5.05 7.10
C LYS A 216 0.13 3.61 6.97
N ALA A 217 -0.72 2.70 7.46
CA ALA A 217 -0.57 1.28 7.20
C ALA A 217 -1.06 0.94 5.79
N LYS A 218 -0.40 -0.03 5.14
CA LYS A 218 -0.66 -0.43 3.75
C LYS A 218 -0.67 0.74 2.75
N ASN A 219 0.26 1.68 2.94
CA ASN A 219 0.54 2.70 1.94
C ASN A 219 0.91 2.01 0.59
N LYS A 220 0.43 2.60 -0.51
CA LYS A 220 0.44 1.98 -1.84
C LYS A 220 1.55 2.49 -2.76
N GLU A 221 2.38 3.43 -2.30
CA GLU A 221 3.52 3.97 -3.06
C GLU A 221 4.51 2.88 -3.46
N LEU A 222 4.60 1.80 -2.67
CA LEU A 222 5.40 0.62 -2.99
C LEU A 222 4.57 -0.59 -3.45
N GLY A 223 3.30 -0.36 -3.80
CA GLY A 223 2.31 -1.39 -4.14
C GLY A 223 1.61 -1.98 -2.91
N TRP A 224 0.32 -2.26 -3.05
CA TRP A 224 -0.54 -2.75 -1.97
C TRP A 224 -0.06 -4.08 -1.35
N ARG A 225 0.43 -5.01 -2.18
CA ARG A 225 0.98 -6.33 -1.79
C ARG A 225 2.31 -6.23 -1.03
N SER A 226 3.00 -5.10 -1.10
CA SER A 226 4.17 -4.82 -0.25
C SER A 226 3.74 -4.58 1.20
N LEU A 227 2.47 -4.22 1.41
CA LEU A 227 1.85 -4.06 2.72
C LEU A 227 2.69 -3.13 3.61
N THR A 228 3.11 -2.03 2.99
CA THR A 228 4.08 -1.07 3.52
C THR A 228 3.43 -0.16 4.55
N ARG A 229 4.11 0.08 5.67
CA ARG A 229 3.80 1.19 6.57
C ARG A 229 4.64 2.39 6.17
N LYS A 230 3.99 3.52 5.87
CA LYS A 230 4.67 4.80 5.68
C LYS A 230 4.58 5.60 6.97
N VAL A 231 5.71 6.15 7.42
CA VAL A 231 5.81 7.11 8.51
C VAL A 231 6.58 8.32 8.00
N VAL A 232 6.03 9.52 8.16
CA VAL A 232 6.71 10.78 7.79
C VAL A 232 7.04 11.53 9.07
N PHE A 233 8.23 12.11 9.10
CA PHE A 233 8.72 12.92 10.21
C PHE A 233 8.69 14.41 9.85
N ASP A 234 8.58 15.27 10.87
CA ASP A 234 8.63 16.74 10.74
C ASP A 234 9.90 17.27 10.05
N ASN A 235 11.01 16.55 10.16
CA ASN A 235 12.27 16.86 9.49
C ASN A 235 12.32 16.44 8.01
N GLY A 236 11.19 16.04 7.42
CA GLY A 236 11.07 15.64 6.02
C GLY A 236 11.53 14.20 5.72
N LYS A 237 12.13 13.49 6.67
CA LYS A 237 12.50 12.08 6.46
C LYS A 237 11.26 11.20 6.37
N VAL A 238 11.41 10.06 5.70
CA VAL A 238 10.34 9.07 5.52
C VAL A 238 10.85 7.67 5.83
N TYR A 239 10.06 6.92 6.60
CA TYR A 239 10.27 5.50 6.84
C TYR A 239 9.24 4.67 6.08
N TYR A 240 9.72 3.69 5.31
CA TYR A 240 8.93 2.67 4.64
C TYR A 240 9.18 1.30 5.30
N GLY A 241 8.30 0.91 6.22
CA GLY A 241 8.30 -0.41 6.84
C GLY A 241 7.65 -1.46 5.94
N ILE A 242 8.46 -2.24 5.22
CA ILE A 242 7.97 -3.20 4.20
C ILE A 242 7.82 -4.59 4.81
N LYS A 243 6.65 -5.20 4.65
CA LYS A 243 6.39 -6.58 5.11
C LYS A 243 6.91 -6.85 6.53
N MET A 244 7.84 -7.80 6.69
CA MET A 244 8.40 -8.21 7.99
C MET A 244 9.65 -7.41 8.36
N ASP A 245 10.09 -6.47 7.54
CA ASP A 245 11.15 -5.53 7.91
C ASP A 245 10.61 -4.46 8.88
N ASP A 246 9.29 -4.25 8.90
CA ASP A 246 8.60 -3.46 9.92
C ASP A 246 8.52 -4.19 11.26
N ASP A 247 9.16 -3.61 12.28
CA ASP A 247 9.29 -4.20 13.62
C ASP A 247 7.93 -4.39 14.30
N PHE A 248 7.03 -3.39 14.17
CA PHE A 248 5.67 -3.50 14.71
C PHE A 248 4.93 -4.66 14.04
N ARG A 249 5.08 -4.83 12.73
CA ARG A 249 4.47 -5.94 12.03
C ARG A 249 5.02 -7.30 12.44
N ARG A 250 6.33 -7.45 12.68
CA ARG A 250 6.87 -8.72 13.18
C ARG A 250 6.25 -9.08 14.52
N GLY A 251 6.24 -8.14 15.47
CA GLY A 251 5.63 -8.35 16.78
C GLY A 251 4.12 -8.61 16.70
N TYR A 252 3.40 -7.93 15.80
CA TYR A 252 1.97 -8.19 15.53
C TYR A 252 1.68 -9.65 15.12
N HIS A 253 2.59 -10.31 14.40
CA HIS A 253 2.43 -11.72 13.99
C HIS A 253 2.75 -12.72 15.11
N THR A 254 3.35 -12.27 16.23
CA THR A 254 3.52 -13.11 17.44
C THR A 254 2.27 -13.17 18.30
N ASN A 255 1.26 -12.34 17.99
CA ASN A 255 0.04 -12.12 18.76
C ASN A 255 0.22 -11.52 20.16
N VAL A 256 1.46 -11.24 20.61
CA VAL A 256 1.72 -10.69 21.96
C VAL A 256 1.15 -9.28 22.14
N PHE A 257 0.96 -8.54 21.05
CA PHE A 257 0.39 -7.18 21.09
C PHE A 257 -1.13 -7.17 21.27
N CYS A 258 -1.81 -8.28 20.98
CA CYS A 258 -3.25 -8.31 20.91
C CYS A 258 -3.90 -8.31 22.29
N ARG A 259 -5.10 -7.74 22.40
CA ARG A 259 -5.91 -7.75 23.62
C ARG A 259 -6.30 -9.19 24.00
N PRO A 260 -6.30 -9.57 25.30
CA PRO A 260 -6.63 -10.94 25.71
C PRO A 260 -7.96 -11.48 25.17
N SER A 261 -9.01 -10.64 25.10
CA SER A 261 -10.32 -11.03 24.54
C SER A 261 -10.29 -11.38 23.05
N CYS A 262 -9.24 -11.02 22.31
CA CYS A 262 -9.09 -11.38 20.90
C CYS A 262 -8.76 -12.87 20.70
N TYR A 263 -8.17 -13.53 21.71
CA TYR A 263 -7.85 -14.97 21.64
C TYR A 263 -9.10 -15.86 21.70
N THR A 264 -10.17 -15.36 22.32
CA THR A 264 -11.46 -16.05 22.46
C THR A 264 -12.60 -15.23 21.84
N CYS A 265 -12.28 -14.49 20.76
CA CYS A 265 -13.19 -13.52 20.16
C CYS A 265 -14.52 -14.16 19.71
N GLN A 266 -15.64 -13.71 20.29
CA GLN A 266 -16.97 -14.29 20.05
C GLN A 266 -17.65 -13.75 18.77
N TYR A 267 -17.14 -12.64 18.22
CA TYR A 267 -17.70 -11.95 17.04
C TYR A 267 -17.22 -12.50 15.69
N LYS A 268 -16.54 -13.65 15.72
CA LYS A 268 -16.11 -14.40 14.53
C LYS A 268 -17.25 -15.28 14.03
N GLY A 269 -17.19 -15.67 12.76
CA GLY A 269 -18.19 -16.51 12.12
C GLY A 269 -19.47 -15.76 11.76
N PHE A 270 -20.55 -16.53 11.62
CA PHE A 270 -21.85 -16.11 11.11
C PHE A 270 -22.98 -16.57 12.05
N PRO A 271 -24.15 -15.92 12.03
CA PRO A 271 -24.46 -14.67 11.33
C PRO A 271 -23.57 -13.50 11.80
N ARG A 272 -23.37 -12.50 10.94
CA ARG A 272 -22.66 -11.27 11.29
C ARG A 272 -23.56 -10.38 12.14
N ILE A 273 -23.00 -9.39 12.84
CA ILE A 273 -23.78 -8.39 13.60
C ILE A 273 -24.11 -7.18 12.72
N ALA A 274 -23.15 -6.71 11.92
CA ALA A 274 -23.33 -5.54 11.06
C ALA A 274 -24.28 -5.81 9.90
N ASP A 275 -24.90 -4.75 9.35
CA ASP A 275 -25.66 -4.80 8.10
C ASP A 275 -24.73 -5.07 6.90
N ILE A 276 -23.54 -4.48 6.95
CA ILE A 276 -22.49 -4.61 5.92
C ILE A 276 -21.16 -4.93 6.59
N THR A 277 -20.45 -5.95 6.12
CA THR A 277 -19.04 -6.22 6.50
C THR A 277 -18.11 -5.83 5.37
N ILE A 278 -17.01 -5.13 5.64
CA ILE A 278 -15.98 -4.81 4.63
C ILE A 278 -14.60 -5.39 4.98
N ALA A 279 -13.80 -5.73 3.99
CA ALA A 279 -12.41 -6.17 4.20
C ALA A 279 -11.53 -6.01 2.96
N ASP A 280 -10.29 -6.46 3.06
CA ASP A 280 -9.49 -6.78 1.89
C ASP A 280 -10.00 -8.07 1.23
N TYR A 281 -10.08 -8.09 -0.10
CA TYR A 281 -10.37 -9.30 -0.85
C TYR A 281 -9.10 -10.12 -1.07
N TRP A 282 -8.67 -10.84 -0.03
CA TRP A 282 -7.53 -11.74 -0.12
C TRP A 282 -7.85 -12.94 -1.04
N GLY A 283 -7.08 -13.10 -2.12
CA GLY A 283 -7.24 -14.18 -3.08
C GLY A 283 -8.04 -13.81 -4.33
N ILE A 284 -8.38 -12.53 -4.51
CA ILE A 284 -9.11 -12.02 -5.69
C ILE A 284 -8.41 -12.37 -7.02
N GLU A 285 -7.08 -12.49 -7.04
CA GLU A 285 -6.29 -12.90 -8.21
C GLU A 285 -6.63 -14.30 -8.75
N ASN A 286 -7.26 -15.13 -7.91
CA ASN A 286 -7.74 -16.46 -8.30
C ASN A 286 -9.19 -16.46 -8.78
N VAL A 287 -9.91 -15.35 -8.59
CA VAL A 287 -11.29 -15.14 -9.03
C VAL A 287 -11.29 -14.30 -10.31
N ASP A 288 -10.76 -13.09 -10.25
CA ASP A 288 -10.50 -12.22 -11.40
C ASP A 288 -9.18 -11.45 -11.22
N LYS A 289 -8.23 -11.70 -12.13
CA LYS A 289 -6.93 -11.02 -12.16
C LYS A 289 -7.03 -9.53 -12.48
N ASN A 290 -8.07 -9.10 -13.20
CA ASN A 290 -8.27 -7.70 -13.54
C ASN A 290 -8.58 -6.85 -12.29
N LEU A 291 -9.14 -7.49 -11.26
CA LEU A 291 -9.38 -6.88 -9.97
C LEU A 291 -8.15 -6.94 -9.03
N ASP A 292 -7.01 -7.50 -9.44
CA ASP A 292 -5.74 -7.42 -8.70
C ASP A 292 -4.68 -6.59 -9.43
N ASN A 293 -4.83 -5.27 -9.37
CA ASN A 293 -3.86 -4.33 -9.92
C ASN A 293 -2.83 -3.83 -8.89
N ASN A 294 -2.67 -4.53 -7.75
CA ASN A 294 -1.78 -4.14 -6.66
C ASN A 294 -2.10 -2.74 -6.05
N ILE A 295 -3.35 -2.28 -6.17
CA ILE A 295 -3.91 -1.08 -5.50
C ILE A 295 -5.02 -1.49 -4.51
N GLY A 296 -5.24 -2.79 -4.32
CA GLY A 296 -6.21 -3.33 -3.36
C GLY A 296 -7.64 -3.35 -3.87
N THR A 297 -8.39 -4.36 -3.42
CA THR A 297 -9.79 -4.62 -3.78
C THR A 297 -10.56 -4.95 -2.53
N SER A 298 -11.69 -4.29 -2.34
CA SER A 298 -12.52 -4.49 -1.16
C SER A 298 -13.37 -5.73 -1.34
N MET A 299 -13.49 -6.50 -0.28
CA MET A 299 -14.55 -7.48 -0.11
C MET A 299 -15.70 -6.78 0.64
N ILE A 300 -16.93 -6.96 0.18
CA ILE A 300 -18.15 -6.48 0.84
C ILE A 300 -19.06 -7.70 1.08
N LEU A 301 -19.55 -7.85 2.31
CA LEU A 301 -20.62 -8.79 2.66
C LEU A 301 -21.87 -8.01 3.01
N LEU A 302 -22.97 -8.28 2.32
CA LEU A 302 -24.29 -7.73 2.65
C LEU A 302 -25.01 -8.75 3.54
N ASN A 303 -25.03 -8.47 4.84
CA ASN A 303 -25.53 -9.40 5.83
C ASN A 303 -27.04 -9.25 6.05
N SER A 304 -27.59 -8.06 5.83
CA SER A 304 -29.01 -7.77 6.02
C SER A 304 -29.67 -7.21 4.74
N LYS A 305 -31.00 -7.30 4.66
CA LYS A 305 -31.78 -6.66 3.60
C LYS A 305 -31.66 -5.14 3.64
N LYS A 306 -31.47 -4.57 4.83
CA LYS A 306 -31.16 -3.14 5.00
C LYS A 306 -29.79 -2.80 4.39
N GLY A 307 -28.79 -3.65 4.60
CA GLY A 307 -27.47 -3.52 3.97
C GLY A 307 -27.53 -3.64 2.43
N GLU A 308 -28.32 -4.58 1.90
CA GLU A 308 -28.58 -4.68 0.46
C GLU A 308 -29.20 -3.40 -0.11
N ARG A 309 -30.28 -2.90 0.50
CA ARG A 309 -30.94 -1.65 0.07
C ARG A 309 -29.96 -0.47 0.08
N PHE A 310 -29.13 -0.36 1.12
CA PHE A 310 -28.16 0.73 1.20
C PHE A 310 -27.05 0.59 0.15
N PHE A 311 -26.58 -0.64 -0.12
CA PHE A 311 -25.57 -0.88 -1.15
C PHE A 311 -26.07 -0.47 -2.55
N GLU A 312 -27.33 -0.76 -2.86
CA GLU A 312 -27.95 -0.37 -4.14
C GLU A 312 -27.89 1.14 -4.40
N LEU A 313 -27.96 1.97 -3.36
CA LEU A 313 -27.86 3.42 -3.46
C LEU A 313 -26.44 3.94 -3.76
N VAL A 314 -25.41 3.13 -3.48
CA VAL A 314 -24.01 3.59 -3.50
C VAL A 314 -23.11 2.79 -4.44
N LYS A 315 -23.62 1.68 -5.01
CA LYS A 315 -22.85 0.78 -5.86
C LYS A 315 -22.24 1.46 -7.09
N ASP A 316 -22.87 2.51 -7.61
CA ASP A 316 -22.39 3.23 -8.80
C ASP A 316 -21.10 4.02 -8.56
N LYS A 317 -20.70 4.24 -7.30
CA LYS A 317 -19.40 4.81 -6.93
C LYS A 317 -18.25 3.80 -7.09
N MET A 318 -18.57 2.54 -7.35
CA MET A 318 -17.62 1.43 -7.42
C MET A 318 -17.76 0.69 -8.75
N GLU A 319 -16.66 0.13 -9.23
CA GLU A 319 -16.71 -1.05 -10.10
C GLU A 319 -16.83 -2.26 -9.18
N TRP A 320 -17.80 -3.13 -9.44
CA TRP A 320 -18.14 -4.22 -8.53
C TRP A 320 -18.64 -5.46 -9.28
N GLU A 321 -18.47 -6.62 -8.65
CA GLU A 321 -18.98 -7.90 -9.14
C GLU A 321 -19.46 -8.78 -7.98
N TYR A 322 -20.49 -9.59 -8.24
CA TYR A 322 -20.86 -10.67 -7.34
C TYR A 322 -19.84 -11.79 -7.40
N THR A 323 -19.51 -12.33 -6.24
CA THR A 323 -18.55 -13.43 -6.10
C THR A 323 -19.11 -14.53 -5.22
N LYS A 324 -18.58 -15.74 -5.37
CA LYS A 324 -18.98 -16.87 -4.51
C LYS A 324 -18.46 -16.63 -3.09
N PHE A 325 -19.30 -16.82 -2.09
CA PHE A 325 -18.93 -16.68 -0.68
C PHE A 325 -17.75 -17.58 -0.30
N GLU A 326 -17.64 -18.78 -0.87
CA GLU A 326 -16.55 -19.72 -0.57
C GLU A 326 -15.18 -19.17 -1.00
N SER A 327 -15.14 -18.30 -2.01
CA SER A 327 -13.90 -17.75 -2.56
C SER A 327 -13.16 -16.84 -1.58
N ILE A 328 -13.86 -16.22 -0.63
CA ILE A 328 -13.25 -15.32 0.36
C ILE A 328 -12.66 -16.05 1.57
N LEU A 329 -13.07 -17.30 1.82
CA LEU A 329 -12.79 -18.02 3.06
C LEU A 329 -11.31 -18.43 3.26
N PRO A 330 -10.54 -18.80 2.22
CA PRO A 330 -9.13 -19.12 2.38
C PRO A 330 -8.29 -17.90 2.75
N GLY A 331 -8.59 -16.74 2.14
CA GLY A 331 -7.84 -15.50 2.36
C GLY A 331 -8.23 -14.77 3.65
N ASN A 332 -9.48 -14.92 4.11
CA ASN A 332 -10.01 -14.21 5.27
C ASN A 332 -10.20 -15.11 6.50
N ILE A 333 -9.12 -15.74 6.97
CA ILE A 333 -9.16 -16.65 8.15
C ILE A 333 -9.75 -15.94 9.39
N ALA A 334 -9.40 -14.66 9.57
CA ALA A 334 -9.87 -13.83 10.67
C ALA A 334 -11.38 -13.56 10.66
N LEU A 335 -12.11 -13.92 9.59
CA LEU A 335 -13.57 -13.90 9.56
C LEU A 335 -14.16 -15.03 10.40
N ARG A 336 -13.50 -16.19 10.44
CA ARG A 336 -14.06 -17.43 11.00
C ARG A 336 -13.43 -17.86 12.31
N LYS A 337 -12.17 -17.49 12.55
CA LYS A 337 -11.41 -17.98 13.71
C LYS A 337 -10.81 -16.83 14.52
N PRO A 338 -10.82 -16.93 15.86
CA PRO A 338 -9.97 -16.12 16.71
C PRO A 338 -8.49 -16.33 16.38
N ILE A 339 -7.65 -15.40 16.85
CA ILE A 339 -6.21 -15.57 16.78
C ILE A 339 -5.74 -16.53 17.87
N GLU A 340 -4.67 -17.28 17.60
CA GLU A 340 -4.04 -18.12 18.61
C GLU A 340 -3.46 -17.28 19.76
N PRO A 341 -3.44 -17.80 21.00
CA PRO A 341 -2.70 -17.19 22.11
C PRO A 341 -1.25 -16.89 21.74
N ALA A 342 -0.69 -15.83 22.31
CA ALA A 342 0.72 -15.52 22.13
C ALA A 342 1.58 -16.65 22.71
N LYS A 343 2.61 -17.05 21.95
CA LYS A 343 3.63 -18.00 22.45
C LYS A 343 4.64 -17.34 23.38
N ILE A 344 4.72 -16.01 23.32
CA ILE A 344 5.55 -15.20 24.20
C ILE A 344 4.80 -14.98 25.51
N ASP A 345 5.49 -15.12 26.64
CA ASP A 345 4.97 -14.71 27.94
C ASP A 345 4.66 -13.21 27.90
N ARG A 346 3.36 -12.90 27.88
CA ARG A 346 2.84 -11.54 27.79
C ARG A 346 3.25 -10.69 28.97
N LYS A 347 3.12 -11.22 30.20
CA LYS A 347 3.43 -10.47 31.42
C LYS A 347 4.90 -10.05 31.38
N ARG A 348 5.78 -11.00 31.08
CA ARG A 348 7.21 -10.72 30.97
C ARG A 348 7.53 -9.73 29.83
N PHE A 349 6.88 -9.88 28.68
CA PHE A 349 7.05 -8.97 27.55
C PHE A 349 6.71 -7.52 27.92
N PHE A 350 5.58 -7.28 28.60
CA PHE A 350 5.16 -5.94 28.99
C PHE A 350 6.00 -5.36 30.13
N GLU A 351 6.45 -6.18 31.09
CA GLU A 351 7.42 -5.78 32.12
C GLU A 351 8.76 -5.34 31.50
N ASP A 352 9.25 -6.08 30.51
CA ASP A 352 10.50 -5.73 29.80
C ASP A 352 10.32 -4.49 28.93
N LEU A 353 9.13 -4.29 28.31
CA LEU A 353 8.78 -3.07 27.56
C LEU A 353 8.74 -1.82 28.45
N ASP A 354 8.37 -1.96 29.73
CA ASP A 354 8.41 -0.87 30.70
C ASP A 354 9.83 -0.51 31.13
N LYS A 355 10.66 -1.53 31.37
CA LYS A 355 12.04 -1.36 31.82
C LYS A 355 12.98 -0.86 30.72
N GLY A 356 12.65 -1.13 29.46
CA GLY A 356 13.51 -0.84 28.32
C GLY A 356 12.82 -0.08 27.18
N THR A 357 13.47 -0.17 26.03
CA THR A 357 13.05 0.42 24.76
C THR A 357 12.29 -0.61 23.91
N PHE A 358 11.65 -0.14 22.82
CA PHE A 358 10.98 -1.07 21.90
C PHE A 358 11.99 -1.98 21.19
N GLU A 359 13.18 -1.46 20.89
CA GLU A 359 14.28 -2.18 20.26
C GLU A 359 14.76 -3.35 21.13
N ASP A 360 14.83 -3.15 22.45
CA ASP A 360 15.23 -4.21 23.39
C ASP A 360 14.26 -5.41 23.31
N VAL A 361 12.95 -5.14 23.30
CA VAL A 361 11.95 -6.21 23.18
C VAL A 361 11.89 -6.78 21.76
N VAL A 362 12.16 -5.99 20.73
CA VAL A 362 12.30 -6.49 19.35
C VAL A 362 13.42 -7.52 19.29
N GLN A 363 14.62 -7.17 19.75
CA GLN A 363 15.78 -8.08 19.71
C GLN A 363 15.56 -9.34 20.55
N LYS A 364 14.91 -9.20 21.70
CA LYS A 364 14.67 -10.32 22.61
C LYS A 364 13.59 -11.29 22.12
N TYR A 365 12.46 -10.78 21.62
CA TYR A 365 11.25 -11.60 21.43
C TYR A 365 10.90 -11.88 19.97
N PHE A 366 11.24 -10.97 19.06
CA PHE A 366 10.95 -11.13 17.63
C PHE A 366 12.03 -10.45 16.77
N PRO A 367 13.31 -10.84 16.95
CA PRO A 367 14.40 -10.26 16.20
C PRO A 367 14.14 -10.47 14.71
N LEU A 368 14.59 -9.52 13.89
CA LEU A 368 14.72 -9.80 12.48
C LEU A 368 15.64 -11.02 12.39
N LYS A 369 15.17 -12.12 11.80
CA LYS A 369 15.99 -13.31 11.64
C LYS A 369 17.17 -12.93 10.74
N ALA A 370 18.30 -12.52 11.32
CA ALA A 370 19.58 -12.58 10.66
C ALA A 370 19.75 -14.03 10.28
N ASN A 371 19.83 -14.32 8.97
CA ASN A 371 19.89 -15.67 8.41
C ASN A 371 20.61 -16.67 9.34
N GLY A 372 19.86 -17.34 10.22
CA GLY A 372 20.37 -18.48 10.97
C GLY A 372 20.81 -19.49 9.93
N SER A 373 22.01 -20.08 10.11
CA SER A 373 22.68 -21.03 9.21
C SER A 373 21.87 -21.30 7.95
N VAL A 374 22.08 -20.48 6.90
CA VAL A 374 21.34 -20.56 5.63
C VAL A 374 21.19 -22.03 5.28
N SER A 375 19.96 -22.55 5.24
CA SER A 375 19.76 -24.00 5.06
C SER A 375 20.45 -24.44 3.77
N LEU A 376 20.89 -25.69 3.66
CA LEU A 376 21.54 -26.18 2.43
C LEU A 376 20.68 -25.85 1.19
N LYS A 377 19.35 -25.94 1.32
CA LYS A 377 18.38 -25.53 0.29
C LYS A 377 18.42 -24.04 -0.05
N GLN A 378 18.59 -23.16 0.93
CA GLN A 378 18.73 -21.71 0.69
C GLN A 378 20.12 -21.34 0.14
N LYS A 379 21.19 -22.01 0.58
CA LYS A 379 22.54 -21.84 0.00
C LYS A 379 22.56 -22.31 -1.44
N LEU A 380 21.99 -23.48 -1.71
CA LEU A 380 21.81 -24.02 -3.06
C LEU A 380 20.93 -23.08 -3.90
N LYS A 381 19.83 -22.55 -3.35
CA LYS A 381 18.99 -21.59 -4.05
C LYS A 381 19.74 -20.29 -4.35
N ALA A 382 20.54 -19.76 -3.41
CA ALA A 382 21.35 -18.57 -3.62
C ALA A 382 22.44 -18.80 -4.67
N PHE A 383 23.09 -19.97 -4.65
CA PHE A 383 24.08 -20.37 -5.63
C PHE A 383 23.47 -20.61 -7.03
N LEU A 384 22.32 -21.26 -7.11
CA LEU A 384 21.60 -21.55 -8.36
C LEU A 384 20.86 -20.33 -8.91
N LYS A 385 20.52 -19.33 -8.08
CA LYS A 385 19.69 -18.18 -8.48
C LYS A 385 20.29 -17.39 -9.66
N PRO A 386 21.59 -17.07 -9.71
CA PRO A 386 22.21 -16.45 -10.88
C PRO A 386 22.02 -17.28 -12.15
N TYR A 387 22.30 -18.59 -12.09
CA TYR A 387 22.15 -19.50 -13.22
C TYR A 387 20.69 -19.70 -13.64
N TYR A 388 19.76 -19.74 -12.67
CA TYR A 388 18.33 -19.75 -12.93
C TYR A 388 17.88 -18.47 -13.62
N HIS A 389 18.40 -17.30 -13.23
CA HIS A 389 18.09 -16.05 -13.93
C HIS A 389 18.63 -16.07 -15.37
N LEU A 390 19.85 -16.55 -15.59
CA LEU A 390 20.41 -16.72 -16.94
C LEU A 390 19.53 -17.67 -17.78
N TYR A 391 19.18 -18.85 -17.26
CA TYR A 391 18.30 -19.79 -17.95
C TYR A 391 16.89 -19.21 -18.18
N ARG A 392 16.30 -18.56 -17.18
CA ARG A 392 14.96 -17.94 -17.28
C ARG A 392 14.91 -16.88 -18.38
N TYR A 393 16.00 -16.12 -18.56
CA TYR A 393 16.06 -15.03 -19.53
C TYR A 393 16.54 -15.47 -20.91
N PHE A 394 17.52 -16.39 -20.97
CA PHE A 394 18.17 -16.78 -22.23
C PHE A 394 17.58 -18.07 -22.82
N GLY A 395 16.95 -18.91 -22.00
CA GLY A 395 16.59 -20.27 -22.35
C GLY A 395 17.82 -21.05 -22.86
N PHE A 396 17.67 -21.66 -24.04
CA PHE A 396 18.74 -22.38 -24.76
C PHE A 396 19.41 -21.54 -25.86
N SER A 397 19.21 -20.21 -25.87
CA SER A 397 19.76 -19.36 -26.93
C SER A 397 21.27 -19.17 -26.78
N VAL A 398 22.05 -19.93 -27.54
CA VAL A 398 23.52 -19.81 -27.61
C VAL A 398 23.96 -18.37 -27.89
N LYS A 399 23.26 -17.68 -28.81
CA LYS A 399 23.51 -16.28 -29.14
C LYS A 399 23.39 -15.36 -27.91
N SER A 400 22.37 -15.54 -27.07
CA SER A 400 22.22 -14.76 -25.83
C SER A 400 23.39 -14.96 -24.88
N TYR A 401 23.86 -16.20 -24.67
CA TYR A 401 25.02 -16.45 -23.82
C TYR A 401 26.31 -15.82 -24.40
N ILE A 402 26.53 -15.93 -25.71
CA ILE A 402 27.68 -15.31 -26.37
C ILE A 402 27.66 -13.79 -26.21
N ASN A 403 26.53 -13.15 -26.52
CA ASN A 403 26.37 -11.70 -26.37
C ASN A 403 26.56 -11.26 -24.92
N PHE A 404 26.01 -12.02 -23.98
CA PHE A 404 26.13 -11.74 -22.56
C PHE A 404 27.59 -11.71 -22.10
N ILE A 405 28.38 -12.74 -22.46
CA ILE A 405 29.80 -12.82 -22.13
C ILE A 405 30.57 -11.70 -22.84
N LYS A 406 30.35 -11.52 -24.16
CA LYS A 406 31.05 -10.51 -24.96
C LYS A 406 30.82 -9.10 -24.46
N LEU A 407 29.63 -8.78 -23.95
CA LEU A 407 29.28 -7.44 -23.49
C LEU A 407 29.77 -7.16 -22.06
N ASN A 408 29.47 -8.07 -21.12
CA ASN A 408 29.74 -7.86 -19.70
C ASN A 408 31.21 -8.07 -19.31
N ASN A 409 32.00 -8.78 -20.13
CA ASN A 409 33.43 -9.04 -19.88
C ASN A 409 34.39 -8.23 -20.79
N ARG A 410 33.92 -7.16 -21.44
CA ARG A 410 34.83 -6.24 -22.17
C ARG A 410 35.76 -5.54 -21.18
N ALA A 411 36.98 -5.20 -21.61
CA ALA A 411 37.93 -4.45 -20.78
C ALA A 411 37.34 -3.12 -20.26
N ASN A 412 36.52 -2.45 -21.09
CA ASN A 412 35.87 -1.17 -20.78
C ASN A 412 34.41 -1.33 -20.31
N THR A 413 34.03 -2.50 -19.77
CA THR A 413 32.74 -2.71 -19.13
C THR A 413 32.93 -2.98 -17.64
N GLU A 414 32.45 -2.09 -16.78
CA GLU A 414 32.42 -2.26 -15.32
C GLU A 414 31.10 -2.95 -14.93
N SER A 415 31.15 -4.24 -14.59
CA SER A 415 29.98 -5.03 -14.17
C SER A 415 30.32 -5.99 -13.03
N SER A 416 29.30 -6.51 -12.31
CA SER A 416 29.53 -7.40 -11.17
C SER A 416 28.57 -8.59 -11.16
N TRP A 417 29.12 -9.75 -11.55
CA TRP A 417 28.41 -11.03 -11.53
C TRP A 417 27.92 -11.43 -10.14
N LYS A 418 28.68 -11.12 -9.09
CA LYS A 418 28.34 -11.46 -7.70
C LYS A 418 27.11 -10.71 -7.20
N SER A 419 27.00 -9.43 -7.56
CA SER A 419 25.85 -8.59 -7.20
C SER A 419 24.67 -8.76 -8.17
N GLY A 420 24.91 -9.33 -9.36
CA GLY A 420 23.90 -9.44 -10.41
C GLY A 420 23.77 -8.17 -11.27
N ASN A 421 24.67 -7.20 -11.08
CA ASN A 421 24.71 -5.95 -11.84
C ASN A 421 25.35 -6.21 -13.21
N VAL A 422 24.55 -6.76 -14.12
CA VAL A 422 24.91 -7.17 -15.47
C VAL A 422 23.80 -6.80 -16.45
N ILE A 423 24.15 -6.73 -17.74
CA ILE A 423 23.18 -6.58 -18.83
C ILE A 423 22.79 -7.97 -19.34
N TYR A 424 21.54 -8.38 -19.12
CA TYR A 424 20.96 -9.60 -19.66
C TYR A 424 20.55 -9.40 -21.13
N THR A 425 21.30 -10.01 -22.04
CA THR A 425 21.14 -9.80 -23.49
C THR A 425 20.17 -10.81 -24.11
N MET A 426 18.97 -10.38 -24.49
CA MET A 426 17.97 -11.26 -25.12
C MET A 426 18.37 -11.67 -26.55
N PRO A 427 17.80 -12.76 -27.11
CA PRO A 427 18.28 -13.35 -28.38
C PRO A 427 18.31 -12.40 -29.60
N SER A 428 17.38 -11.44 -29.67
CA SER A 428 17.30 -10.46 -30.76
C SER A 428 18.16 -9.22 -30.53
N SER A 429 18.98 -9.19 -29.48
CA SER A 429 19.88 -8.05 -29.23
C SER A 429 21.03 -8.03 -30.23
N VAL A 430 21.37 -6.82 -30.68
CA VAL A 430 22.46 -6.51 -31.60
C VAL A 430 23.32 -5.43 -30.95
N PHE A 431 24.63 -5.66 -30.91
CA PHE A 431 25.59 -4.76 -30.27
C PHE A 431 26.67 -4.41 -31.29
N ASP A 432 26.85 -3.12 -31.52
CA ASP A 432 27.95 -2.55 -32.31
C ASP A 432 28.67 -1.52 -31.43
N ILE A 433 29.73 -1.95 -30.75
CA ILE A 433 30.33 -1.19 -29.64
C ILE A 433 31.82 -1.05 -29.90
N HIS A 434 32.26 0.19 -30.12
CA HIS A 434 33.67 0.51 -30.30
C HIS A 434 34.49 0.05 -29.07
N PRO A 435 35.74 -0.45 -29.24
CA PRO A 435 36.56 -0.92 -28.13
C PRO A 435 36.77 0.11 -27.01
N SER A 436 36.92 1.40 -27.35
CA SER A 436 37.10 2.48 -26.36
C SER A 436 35.81 2.92 -25.65
N ALA A 437 34.63 2.45 -26.09
CA ALA A 437 33.36 2.82 -25.48
C ALA A 437 33.19 2.19 -24.10
N LYS A 438 32.78 3.01 -23.12
CA LYS A 438 32.69 2.64 -21.69
C LYS A 438 31.26 2.26 -21.30
N ILE A 439 31.12 1.16 -20.56
CA ILE A 439 29.83 0.74 -19.98
C ILE A 439 29.99 0.56 -18.48
N ILE A 440 29.13 1.18 -17.68
CA ILE A 440 29.12 1.10 -16.22
C ILE A 440 27.78 0.53 -15.77
N VAL A 441 27.79 -0.64 -15.15
CA VAL A 441 26.60 -1.38 -14.73
C VAL A 441 26.54 -1.44 -13.20
N LYS A 442 25.85 -0.47 -12.58
CA LYS A 442 25.61 -0.43 -11.13
C LYS A 442 24.26 -1.05 -10.74
N ALA A 443 23.39 -1.35 -11.70
CA ALA A 443 22.12 -2.05 -11.51
C ALA A 443 21.82 -3.01 -12.69
N PRO A 444 21.01 -4.07 -12.50
CA PRO A 444 20.71 -5.03 -13.57
C PRO A 444 19.81 -4.42 -14.67
N LEU A 445 20.13 -4.73 -15.92
CA LEU A 445 19.36 -4.32 -17.11
C LEU A 445 18.98 -5.55 -17.95
N ILE A 446 17.70 -5.68 -18.31
CA ILE A 446 17.22 -6.66 -19.29
C ILE A 446 17.11 -5.94 -20.64
N TYR A 447 17.93 -6.37 -21.60
CA TYR A 447 18.06 -5.72 -22.92
C TYR A 447 17.32 -6.55 -23.99
N GLY A 448 16.20 -6.02 -24.50
CA GLY A 448 15.46 -6.60 -25.62
C GLY A 448 14.42 -7.66 -25.25
N ASN A 449 13.79 -7.55 -24.07
CA ASN A 449 12.80 -8.53 -23.58
C ASN A 449 11.60 -8.65 -24.53
N ASN A 450 11.37 -9.84 -25.09
CA ASN A 450 10.26 -10.12 -26.01
C ASN A 450 9.32 -11.20 -25.43
N PRO A 451 8.09 -10.84 -25.01
CA PRO A 451 7.10 -11.81 -24.54
C PRO A 451 6.37 -12.54 -25.68
N VAL A 452 6.48 -12.07 -26.92
CA VAL A 452 5.79 -12.64 -28.08
C VAL A 452 6.69 -13.70 -28.70
N LYS A 453 6.26 -14.97 -28.65
CA LYS A 453 6.96 -16.08 -29.30
C LYS A 453 7.12 -15.80 -30.80
N GLU A 454 8.27 -16.17 -31.36
CA GLU A 454 8.60 -16.09 -32.80
C GLU A 454 8.75 -14.68 -33.40
N MET A 455 8.26 -13.63 -32.74
CA MET A 455 8.46 -12.26 -33.22
C MET A 455 9.94 -11.89 -33.21
N ARG A 456 10.45 -11.46 -34.37
CA ARG A 456 11.85 -11.05 -34.55
C ARG A 456 11.92 -9.57 -34.84
N MET A 457 12.14 -8.78 -33.78
CA MET A 457 12.50 -7.37 -33.92
C MET A 457 13.79 -7.13 -33.13
N PRO A 458 14.86 -6.65 -33.79
CA PRO A 458 16.14 -6.48 -33.14
C PRO A 458 16.07 -5.36 -32.10
N THR A 459 16.90 -5.48 -31.06
CA THR A 459 17.13 -4.39 -30.10
C THR A 459 18.59 -4.01 -30.26
N CYS A 460 18.86 -2.81 -30.77
CA CYS A 460 20.20 -2.39 -31.18
C CYS A 460 20.80 -1.44 -30.14
N LEU A 461 22.06 -1.68 -29.78
CA LEU A 461 22.92 -0.71 -29.10
C LEU A 461 24.12 -0.45 -30.00
N ARG A 462 24.26 0.78 -30.49
CA ARG A 462 25.45 1.25 -31.19
C ARG A 462 26.17 2.29 -30.34
N MET A 463 27.49 2.14 -30.18
CA MET A 463 28.34 3.03 -29.40
C MET A 463 29.63 3.32 -30.17
N GLU A 464 29.87 4.59 -30.50
CA GLU A 464 31.10 5.05 -31.15
C GLU A 464 32.27 5.21 -30.17
N ALA A 465 33.44 5.60 -30.69
CA ALA A 465 34.63 5.81 -29.88
C ALA A 465 34.39 6.85 -28.76
N ASN A 466 34.88 6.54 -27.56
CA ASN A 466 34.90 7.43 -26.38
C ASN A 466 33.51 7.83 -25.86
N THR A 467 32.49 7.02 -26.14
CA THR A 467 31.13 7.18 -25.62
C THR A 467 30.94 6.42 -24.30
N GLU A 468 29.94 6.82 -23.51
CA GLU A 468 29.64 6.22 -22.21
C GLU A 468 28.17 5.81 -22.06
N LEU A 469 27.93 4.62 -21.51
CA LEU A 469 26.64 4.14 -21.03
C LEU A 469 26.73 3.82 -19.54
N GLU A 470 25.96 4.50 -18.70
CA GLU A 470 25.85 4.25 -17.27
C GLU A 470 24.44 3.75 -16.91
N ILE A 471 24.36 2.64 -16.17
CA ILE A 471 23.13 2.10 -15.60
C ILE A 471 23.25 2.19 -14.08
N HIS A 472 22.42 2.99 -13.43
CA HIS A 472 22.47 3.18 -11.99
C HIS A 472 21.24 2.66 -11.26
N ASP A 473 21.41 2.45 -9.96
CA ASP A 473 20.34 2.06 -9.06
C ASP A 473 19.61 3.30 -8.51
N GLY A 474 18.42 3.07 -7.96
CA GLY A 474 17.53 4.12 -7.48
C GLY A 474 16.75 3.73 -6.22
N PRO A 475 15.98 4.67 -5.65
CA PRO A 475 15.08 4.37 -4.54
C PRO A 475 14.06 3.30 -4.93
N LEU A 476 13.59 2.55 -3.94
CA LEU A 476 12.60 1.50 -4.16
C LEU A 476 11.29 2.08 -4.73
N THR A 477 10.85 1.55 -5.87
CA THR A 477 9.57 1.94 -6.49
C THR A 477 8.47 0.90 -6.22
N ARG A 478 7.20 1.19 -6.57
CA ARG A 478 6.10 0.20 -6.50
C ARG A 478 6.30 -1.07 -7.30
N TYR A 479 7.28 -1.06 -8.20
CA TYR A 479 7.61 -2.18 -9.05
C TYR A 479 8.73 -3.05 -8.45
N GLY A 480 9.20 -2.67 -7.25
CA GLY A 480 10.21 -3.39 -6.50
C GLY A 480 11.61 -3.23 -7.08
N VAL A 481 12.53 -4.07 -6.61
CA VAL A 481 13.94 -4.14 -7.05
C VAL A 481 14.12 -4.94 -8.36
N MET A 482 13.20 -4.77 -9.30
CA MET A 482 13.29 -5.47 -10.59
C MET A 482 14.35 -4.79 -11.48
N PRO A 483 15.09 -5.56 -12.30
CA PRO A 483 15.95 -4.99 -13.32
C PRO A 483 15.22 -4.00 -14.21
N TYR A 484 15.94 -2.99 -14.70
CA TYR A 484 15.41 -2.15 -15.77
C TYR A 484 15.01 -3.06 -16.93
N ASN A 485 13.78 -2.93 -17.41
CA ASN A 485 13.26 -3.80 -18.46
C ASN A 485 13.10 -3.02 -19.76
N LEU A 486 14.08 -3.15 -20.66
CA LEU A 486 14.01 -2.64 -22.02
C LEU A 486 13.39 -3.72 -22.91
N ARG A 487 12.18 -3.47 -23.41
CA ARG A 487 11.52 -4.38 -24.35
C ARG A 487 12.17 -4.31 -25.74
N TYR A 488 11.84 -5.32 -26.52
CA TYR A 488 12.31 -5.51 -27.88
C TYR A 488 12.04 -4.31 -28.81
N GLY A 489 12.87 -4.16 -29.84
CA GLY A 489 12.70 -3.11 -30.86
C GLY A 489 13.34 -1.78 -30.55
N ALA A 490 14.09 -1.67 -29.46
CA ALA A 490 14.77 -0.42 -29.16
C ALA A 490 15.93 -0.18 -30.14
N TYR A 491 16.16 1.08 -30.51
CA TYR A 491 17.31 1.52 -31.29
C TYR A 491 18.02 2.64 -30.52
N ILE A 492 19.14 2.28 -29.88
CA ILE A 492 19.93 3.20 -29.06
C ILE A 492 21.27 3.44 -29.75
N GLU A 493 21.56 4.70 -30.03
CA GLU A 493 22.82 5.11 -30.65
C GLU A 493 23.49 6.20 -29.78
N ILE A 494 24.74 5.93 -29.39
CA ILE A 494 25.58 6.85 -28.64
C ILE A 494 26.78 7.21 -29.52
N VAL A 495 26.92 8.48 -29.87
CA VAL A 495 27.87 9.00 -30.88
C VAL A 495 28.66 10.18 -30.33
N ASN A 496 29.70 10.61 -31.05
CA ASN A 496 30.43 11.87 -30.79
C ASN A 496 30.91 12.07 -29.34
N GLY A 497 31.22 10.98 -28.62
CA GLY A 497 31.65 11.04 -27.22
C GLY A 497 30.52 11.30 -26.21
N GLY A 498 29.26 11.14 -26.60
CA GLY A 498 28.10 11.34 -25.72
C GLY A 498 28.00 10.36 -24.55
N LYS A 499 27.23 10.76 -23.53
CA LYS A 499 26.94 9.98 -22.32
C LYS A 499 25.45 9.70 -22.16
N LEU A 500 25.07 8.41 -22.13
CA LEU A 500 23.71 7.97 -21.78
C LEU A 500 23.67 7.42 -20.36
N THR A 501 22.80 7.95 -19.53
CA THR A 501 22.57 7.48 -18.14
C THR A 501 21.15 6.95 -18.00
N LEU A 502 21.00 5.73 -17.45
CA LEU A 502 19.73 5.04 -17.24
C LEU A 502 19.55 4.65 -15.76
N GLY A 503 18.59 5.26 -15.08
CA GLY A 503 18.10 4.86 -13.76
C GLY A 503 17.13 3.68 -13.83
N GLN A 504 16.61 3.21 -12.69
CA GLN A 504 15.62 2.12 -12.66
C GLN A 504 14.35 2.48 -13.45
N GLY A 505 13.72 1.53 -14.15
CA GLY A 505 12.60 1.86 -15.01
C GLY A 505 12.18 0.73 -15.94
N ALA A 506 11.37 1.07 -16.94
CA ALA A 506 10.99 0.13 -17.99
C ALA A 506 10.60 0.90 -19.24
N ALA A 507 11.01 0.35 -20.37
CA ALA A 507 10.65 0.84 -21.68
C ALA A 507 9.90 -0.23 -22.47
N ASN A 508 8.79 0.18 -23.08
CA ASN A 508 8.02 -0.67 -23.95
C ASN A 508 8.67 -0.77 -25.33
N VAL A 509 7.94 -1.39 -26.27
CA VAL A 509 8.43 -1.70 -27.62
C VAL A 509 8.81 -0.44 -28.39
N GLY A 510 9.94 -0.46 -29.11
CA GLY A 510 10.26 0.57 -30.11
C GLY A 510 10.90 1.85 -29.58
N LEU A 511 11.52 1.84 -28.40
CA LEU A 511 12.25 3.01 -27.88
C LEU A 511 13.40 3.42 -28.80
N THR A 512 13.45 4.68 -29.21
CA THR A 512 14.59 5.24 -29.95
C THR A 512 15.32 6.25 -29.09
N ILE A 513 16.63 6.09 -28.92
CA ILE A 513 17.49 7.07 -28.23
C ILE A 513 18.62 7.48 -29.17
N MET A 514 18.75 8.78 -29.40
CA MET A 514 19.92 9.39 -30.04
C MET A 514 20.67 10.23 -29.02
N CYS A 515 21.90 9.84 -28.68
CA CYS A 515 22.72 10.48 -27.66
C CYS A 515 24.09 10.89 -28.23
N SER A 516 24.30 12.18 -28.46
CA SER A 516 25.55 12.75 -28.97
C SER A 516 26.31 13.57 -27.93
N LYS A 517 25.65 14.04 -26.87
CA LYS A 517 26.21 14.87 -25.81
C LYS A 517 25.87 14.27 -24.45
N GLU A 518 24.60 14.32 -24.06
CA GLU A 518 24.14 13.78 -22.79
C GLU A 518 22.63 13.51 -22.81
N VAL A 519 22.24 12.29 -22.46
CA VAL A 519 20.85 11.94 -22.15
C VAL A 519 20.83 11.26 -20.79
N SER A 520 20.10 11.82 -19.83
CA SER A 520 19.92 11.22 -18.50
C SER A 520 18.46 10.86 -18.27
N ILE A 521 18.19 9.60 -17.91
CA ILE A 521 16.87 9.10 -17.54
C ILE A 521 16.92 8.68 -16.08
N GLY A 522 16.09 9.29 -15.24
CA GLY A 522 16.01 9.04 -13.80
C GLY A 522 15.39 7.69 -13.44
N ASN A 523 15.11 7.53 -12.16
CA ASN A 523 14.54 6.32 -11.56
C ASN A 523 13.01 6.32 -11.62
N GLY A 524 12.39 5.15 -11.72
CA GLY A 524 10.94 5.01 -11.81
C GLY A 524 10.34 5.43 -13.16
N VAL A 525 11.16 5.83 -14.14
CA VAL A 525 10.66 6.30 -15.44
C VAL A 525 9.97 5.17 -16.20
N ARG A 526 8.80 5.49 -16.76
CA ARG A 526 7.99 4.59 -17.57
C ARG A 526 7.93 5.11 -18.99
N ILE A 527 8.44 4.31 -19.92
CA ILE A 527 8.51 4.67 -21.34
C ILE A 527 7.54 3.79 -22.12
N GLY A 528 6.60 4.43 -22.80
CA GLY A 528 5.57 3.83 -23.64
C GLY A 528 6.15 3.22 -24.92
N ARG A 529 5.27 2.86 -25.86
CA ARG A 529 5.71 2.30 -27.14
C ARG A 529 6.21 3.41 -28.06
N ASN A 530 7.20 3.14 -28.90
CA ASN A 530 7.65 4.04 -29.97
C ASN A 530 8.01 5.46 -29.50
N VAL A 531 8.55 5.60 -28.30
CA VAL A 531 9.03 6.89 -27.78
C VAL A 531 10.38 7.21 -28.39
N SER A 532 10.60 8.46 -28.78
CA SER A 532 11.87 8.97 -29.28
C SER A 532 12.46 10.00 -28.31
N ILE A 533 13.71 9.80 -27.91
CA ILE A 533 14.47 10.72 -27.06
C ILE A 533 15.73 11.09 -27.84
N ARG A 534 15.94 12.38 -28.07
CA ARG A 534 17.11 12.82 -28.83
C ARG A 534 17.71 14.10 -28.27
N ASP A 535 19.00 14.08 -28.03
CA ASP A 535 19.79 15.28 -27.72
C ASP A 535 20.45 15.86 -28.97
N TRP A 536 20.32 15.21 -30.14
CA TRP A 536 20.92 15.60 -31.41
C TRP A 536 20.00 15.35 -32.61
N ASN A 537 19.96 16.32 -33.54
CA ASN A 537 19.15 16.23 -34.75
C ASN A 537 19.86 15.69 -36.00
N GLY A 538 21.12 15.26 -35.86
CA GLY A 538 21.93 14.77 -36.97
C GLY A 538 22.86 15.86 -37.55
N PRO A 539 23.61 15.54 -38.61
CA PRO A 539 24.60 16.44 -39.21
C PRO A 539 23.99 17.57 -40.06
N HIS A 540 22.66 17.70 -40.06
CA HIS A 540 21.96 18.71 -40.84
C HIS A 540 22.15 20.11 -40.24
N VAL A 541 22.35 21.10 -41.11
CA VAL A 541 22.57 22.49 -40.71
C VAL A 541 21.29 23.28 -40.97
N ILE A 542 20.76 23.90 -39.91
CA ILE A 542 19.71 24.91 -40.01
C ILE A 542 20.33 26.24 -39.56
N ILE A 543 20.27 27.25 -40.42
CA ILE A 543 20.81 28.58 -40.14
C ILE A 543 19.74 29.38 -39.41
N ASN A 544 19.78 29.37 -38.07
CA ASN A 544 18.90 30.13 -37.19
C ASN A 544 19.50 30.24 -35.78
N ASP A 545 19.56 31.45 -35.22
CA ASP A 545 20.19 31.72 -33.91
C ASP A 545 19.50 31.02 -32.73
N HIS A 546 18.24 30.62 -32.89
CA HIS A 546 17.45 29.92 -31.88
C HIS A 546 17.42 28.40 -32.07
N TYR A 547 18.00 27.85 -33.15
CA TYR A 547 18.01 26.42 -33.40
C TYR A 547 19.12 25.71 -32.64
N ARG A 548 18.74 24.78 -31.75
CA ARG A 548 19.68 23.91 -31.04
C ARG A 548 19.77 22.57 -31.75
N ASN A 549 20.86 22.35 -32.49
CA ASN A 549 21.10 21.07 -33.17
C ASN A 549 21.48 19.96 -32.18
N HIS A 550 22.24 20.29 -31.14
CA HIS A 550 22.65 19.37 -30.08
C HIS A 550 22.56 20.05 -28.70
N ALA A 551 21.81 19.46 -27.76
CA ALA A 551 21.69 19.96 -26.39
C ALA A 551 21.21 18.84 -25.45
N PRO A 552 21.74 18.76 -24.21
CA PRO A 552 21.43 17.69 -23.27
C PRO A 552 19.93 17.50 -23.05
N VAL A 553 19.51 16.25 -22.82
CA VAL A 553 18.13 15.93 -22.43
C VAL A 553 18.14 15.27 -21.06
N HIS A 554 17.32 15.81 -20.16
CA HIS A 554 17.19 15.31 -18.80
C HIS A 554 15.74 14.86 -18.57
N ILE A 555 15.53 13.59 -18.24
CA ILE A 555 14.25 13.06 -17.82
C ILE A 555 14.41 12.70 -16.35
N GLU A 556 13.76 13.44 -15.47
CA GLU A 556 13.88 13.27 -14.02
C GLU A 556 13.16 12.01 -13.52
N ASP A 557 13.18 11.82 -12.20
CA ASP A 557 12.59 10.65 -11.56
C ASP A 557 11.07 10.60 -11.76
N HIS A 558 10.53 9.38 -11.82
CA HIS A 558 9.11 9.11 -11.84
C HIS A 558 8.37 9.86 -12.96
N VAL A 559 8.98 9.97 -14.15
CA VAL A 559 8.33 10.48 -15.37
C VAL A 559 7.62 9.37 -16.14
N TRP A 560 6.44 9.66 -16.70
CA TRP A 560 5.75 8.75 -17.64
C TRP A 560 5.71 9.34 -19.05
N LEU A 561 6.48 8.74 -19.95
CA LEU A 561 6.45 9.02 -21.38
C LEU A 561 5.44 8.10 -22.05
N CYS A 562 4.29 8.63 -22.48
CA CYS A 562 3.27 7.83 -23.15
C CYS A 562 3.65 7.48 -24.60
N THR A 563 2.93 6.53 -25.19
CA THR A 563 3.21 6.01 -26.53
C THR A 563 3.41 7.10 -27.58
N GLY A 564 4.46 6.99 -28.38
CA GLY A 564 4.71 7.81 -29.56
C GLY A 564 5.20 9.24 -29.28
N CYS A 565 5.45 9.61 -28.02
CA CYS A 565 5.96 10.95 -27.75
C CYS A 565 7.43 11.11 -28.17
N THR A 566 7.81 12.35 -28.46
CA THR A 566 9.17 12.73 -28.85
C THR A 566 9.69 13.81 -27.92
N ILE A 567 10.89 13.59 -27.36
CA ILE A 567 11.62 14.57 -26.54
C ILE A 567 12.74 15.17 -27.38
N MET A 568 12.68 16.48 -27.61
CA MET A 568 13.62 17.21 -28.46
C MET A 568 14.87 17.67 -27.69
N PRO A 569 15.95 18.06 -28.39
CA PRO A 569 17.20 18.48 -27.75
C PRO A 569 17.01 19.67 -26.79
N GLY A 570 17.70 19.61 -25.65
CA GLY A 570 17.71 20.70 -24.66
C GLY A 570 16.52 20.73 -23.72
N VAL A 571 15.73 19.65 -23.65
CA VAL A 571 14.54 19.54 -22.80
C VAL A 571 14.86 18.84 -21.48
N THR A 572 14.39 19.42 -20.39
CA THR A 572 14.25 18.78 -19.08
C THR A 572 12.78 18.42 -18.84
N VAL A 573 12.48 17.15 -18.57
CA VAL A 573 11.16 16.68 -18.14
C VAL A 573 11.18 16.47 -16.64
N GLY A 574 10.52 17.37 -15.89
CA GLY A 574 10.57 17.41 -14.43
C GLY A 574 9.94 16.20 -13.74
N GLU A 575 10.33 15.97 -12.50
CA GLU A 575 9.92 14.83 -11.68
C GLU A 575 8.39 14.64 -11.66
N GLY A 576 7.93 13.40 -11.77
CA GLY A 576 6.50 13.09 -11.67
C GLY A 576 5.66 13.52 -12.89
N ALA A 577 6.27 14.14 -13.91
CA ALA A 577 5.55 14.61 -15.08
C ALA A 577 5.06 13.47 -15.99
N VAL A 578 4.01 13.74 -16.75
CA VAL A 578 3.46 12.82 -17.76
C VAL A 578 3.48 13.52 -19.12
N VAL A 579 4.10 12.88 -20.10
CA VAL A 579 4.06 13.30 -21.50
C VAL A 579 3.01 12.45 -22.22
N ALA A 580 1.93 13.07 -22.67
CA ALA A 580 0.80 12.40 -23.31
C ALA A 580 1.19 11.73 -24.65
N ALA A 581 0.33 10.82 -25.11
CA ALA A 581 0.58 10.07 -26.33
C ALA A 581 0.76 10.99 -27.54
N ASN A 582 1.74 10.65 -28.40
CA ASN A 582 2.10 11.39 -29.62
C ASN A 582 2.45 12.88 -29.40
N ALA A 583 2.81 13.29 -28.18
CA ALA A 583 3.24 14.66 -27.92
C ALA A 583 4.68 14.92 -28.40
N THR A 584 4.97 16.13 -28.87
CA THR A 584 6.34 16.57 -29.23
C THR A 584 6.80 17.64 -28.26
N VAL A 585 7.67 17.27 -27.33
CA VAL A 585 8.16 18.15 -26.27
C VAL A 585 9.36 18.94 -26.78
N THR A 586 9.20 20.25 -26.90
CA THR A 586 10.19 21.20 -27.44
C THR A 586 10.71 22.19 -26.40
N LYS A 587 10.16 22.16 -25.19
CA LYS A 587 10.51 23.01 -24.05
C LYS A 587 10.43 22.18 -22.77
N ASP A 588 11.07 22.67 -21.71
CA ASP A 588 11.05 22.02 -20.40
C ASP A 588 9.63 21.81 -19.89
N VAL A 589 9.42 20.67 -19.22
CA VAL A 589 8.16 20.30 -18.59
C VAL A 589 8.31 20.48 -17.10
N PRO A 590 7.49 21.33 -16.44
CA PRO A 590 7.54 21.46 -15.00
C PRO A 590 7.22 20.13 -14.28
N PRO A 591 7.77 19.91 -13.08
CA PRO A 591 7.41 18.74 -12.26
C PRO A 591 5.89 18.61 -12.05
N HIS A 592 5.43 17.38 -11.87
CA HIS A 592 4.02 17.05 -11.59
C HIS A 592 2.99 17.65 -12.57
N CYS A 593 3.39 17.83 -13.84
CA CYS A 593 2.51 18.30 -14.90
C CYS A 593 2.23 17.22 -15.95
N LEU A 594 1.01 17.24 -16.50
CA LEU A 594 0.65 16.52 -17.71
C LEU A 594 0.79 17.46 -18.91
N VAL A 595 1.63 17.11 -19.88
CA VAL A 595 1.76 17.86 -21.16
C VAL A 595 1.26 17.04 -22.34
N GLY A 596 0.75 17.71 -23.38
CA GLY A 596 0.37 17.05 -24.63
C GLY A 596 0.29 17.99 -25.82
N GLY A 597 0.23 17.43 -27.04
CA GLY A 597 0.22 18.16 -28.30
C GLY A 597 1.59 18.23 -29.00
N SER A 598 1.63 18.82 -30.19
CA SER A 598 2.84 19.09 -30.96
C SER A 598 2.78 20.52 -31.51
N PRO A 599 3.50 21.50 -30.91
CA PRO A 599 4.34 21.35 -29.72
C PRO A 599 3.51 21.07 -28.45
N ALA A 600 4.12 20.35 -27.51
CA ALA A 600 3.49 19.98 -26.25
C ALA A 600 3.26 21.22 -25.36
N LYS A 601 2.08 21.28 -24.71
CA LYS A 601 1.70 22.30 -23.73
C LYS A 601 1.17 21.64 -22.47
N VAL A 602 1.28 22.34 -21.33
CA VAL A 602 0.69 21.89 -20.06
C VAL A 602 -0.84 21.80 -20.22
N ILE A 603 -1.39 20.63 -19.91
CA ILE A 603 -2.82 20.32 -19.90
C ILE A 603 -3.35 20.33 -18.46
N LYS A 604 -2.53 19.85 -17.51
CA LYS A 604 -2.90 19.75 -16.10
C LYS A 604 -1.69 19.88 -15.19
N GLU A 605 -1.87 20.54 -14.07
CA GLU A 605 -0.88 20.71 -13.01
C GLU A 605 -1.24 19.87 -11.77
N ASN A 606 -0.28 19.70 -10.87
CA ASN A 606 -0.43 18.99 -9.60
C ASN A 606 -0.98 17.56 -9.78
N ILE A 607 -0.46 16.85 -10.77
CA ILE A 607 -0.81 15.46 -11.01
C ILE A 607 0.09 14.53 -10.21
N GLU A 608 -0.49 13.42 -9.79
CA GLU A 608 0.26 12.27 -9.29
C GLU A 608 -0.11 11.07 -10.15
N TRP A 609 0.89 10.32 -10.60
CA TRP A 609 0.69 9.03 -11.23
C TRP A 609 1.48 8.00 -10.44
N TYR A 610 0.98 6.78 -10.40
CA TYR A 610 1.63 5.68 -9.71
C TYR A 610 1.52 4.45 -10.56
#